data_AF-A0A2N3KSY0-F1
#
_entry.id   AF-A0A2N3KSY0-F1
#
_cell.length_a   1.000
_cell.length_b   1.000
_cell.length_c   1.000
_cell.angle_alpha   90.00
_cell.angle_beta   90.00
_cell.angle_gamma   90.00
#
_symmetry.space_group_name_H-M   'P 1'
#
loop_
_entity.id
_entity.type
_entity.pdbx_description
1 polymer ?
#
loop_
_entity_poly.entity_id
_entity_poly.type
_entity_poly.pdbx_seq_one_letter_code
_entity_poly.pdbx_strand_id
1 'polypeptide(L)'
;MSNRPISEDDLHAYIDQALDATRQAEVEAYLAQHEDVAARVAGYRRDRDLLRNAFAKVAEEPVPSRLNVEHIAARQRSAKRQPLWQMAAAAMVLLVAGGGGGWVLHGQMQGSEVTAAQLTPAGASGIVALASEAADSYQVFALDHFRPVEMRADDGDSGAAFIRWASDRLAHPVQVPDLAASGYRFMGGRIVATAHGPAAMLMYDDDKGVRLVMLTRPMKVDQNTAMTGSHRGDLGGYSWADKGLGYSVVAPLDDQVLHPLADEIRRQLGSDV
;
A
#
# COMPACT_ATOMS: atom_id res chain seq x y z
N MET A 1 -53.54 -15.12 -10.45
CA MET A 1 -52.60 -15.83 -11.33
C MET A 1 -51.63 -14.80 -11.85
N SER A 2 -50.41 -14.78 -11.31
CA SER A 2 -49.41 -13.77 -11.67
C SER A 2 -48.72 -14.25 -12.93
N ASN A 3 -49.08 -13.67 -14.08
CA ASN A 3 -48.61 -14.07 -15.41
C ASN A 3 -47.14 -13.62 -15.67
N ARG A 4 -46.24 -13.96 -14.75
CA ARG A 4 -44.81 -13.69 -14.85
C ARG A 4 -44.10 -14.97 -15.30
N PRO A 5 -43.21 -14.91 -16.32
CA PRO A 5 -42.44 -16.06 -16.76
C PRO A 5 -41.63 -16.65 -15.60
N ILE A 6 -41.37 -17.96 -15.66
CA ILE A 6 -40.49 -18.65 -14.72
C ILE A 6 -39.07 -18.10 -14.89
N SER A 7 -38.49 -17.61 -13.81
CA SER A 7 -37.13 -17.09 -13.76
C SER A 7 -36.19 -18.05 -13.03
N GLU A 8 -34.88 -17.85 -13.17
CA GLU A 8 -33.87 -18.62 -12.41
C GLU A 8 -34.09 -18.50 -10.89
N ASP A 9 -34.53 -17.33 -10.42
CA ASP A 9 -34.86 -17.13 -9.00
C ASP A 9 -35.99 -18.06 -8.53
N ASP A 10 -36.99 -18.32 -9.39
CA ASP A 10 -38.08 -19.24 -9.07
C ASP A 10 -37.58 -20.70 -9.04
N LEU A 11 -36.66 -21.07 -9.93
CA LEU A 11 -36.05 -22.41 -9.94
C LEU A 11 -35.21 -22.65 -8.68
N HIS A 12 -34.41 -21.67 -8.26
CA HIS A 12 -33.65 -21.73 -7.02
C HIS A 12 -34.55 -21.74 -5.78
N ALA A 13 -35.59 -20.90 -5.75
CA ALA A 13 -36.57 -20.94 -4.66
C ALA A 13 -37.34 -22.28 -4.60
N TYR A 14 -37.61 -22.92 -5.74
CA TYR A 14 -38.17 -24.27 -5.81
C TYR A 14 -37.21 -25.30 -5.22
N ILE A 15 -35.92 -25.21 -5.55
CA ILE A 15 -34.87 -26.07 -4.97
C ILE A 15 -34.77 -25.84 -3.46
N ASP A 16 -34.94 -24.62 -2.96
CA ASP A 16 -34.84 -24.31 -1.54
C ASP A 16 -36.12 -24.55 -0.74
N GLN A 17 -37.20 -24.99 -1.39
CA GLN A 17 -38.55 -25.16 -0.79
C GLN A 17 -39.10 -23.83 -0.21
N ALA A 18 -38.76 -22.72 -0.85
CA ALA A 18 -39.15 -21.37 -0.43
C ALA A 18 -40.29 -20.77 -1.27
N LEU A 19 -40.89 -21.54 -2.18
CA LEU A 19 -42.04 -21.11 -2.98
C LEU A 19 -43.37 -21.37 -2.27
N ASP A 20 -44.35 -20.50 -2.54
CA ASP A 20 -45.74 -20.79 -2.21
C ASP A 20 -46.32 -21.90 -3.11
N ALA A 21 -47.41 -22.52 -2.67
CA ALA A 21 -48.03 -23.66 -3.35
C ALA A 21 -48.50 -23.35 -4.78
N THR A 22 -48.89 -22.10 -5.08
CA THR A 22 -49.36 -21.70 -6.41
C THR A 22 -48.18 -21.61 -7.36
N ARG A 23 -47.11 -20.91 -6.95
CA ARG A 23 -45.90 -20.75 -7.75
C ARG A 23 -45.15 -22.07 -7.92
N GLN A 24 -45.19 -22.94 -6.92
CA GLN A 24 -44.64 -24.30 -7.02
C GLN A 24 -45.29 -25.09 -8.16
N ALA A 25 -46.62 -25.08 -8.27
CA ALA A 25 -47.33 -25.78 -9.35
C ALA A 25 -46.99 -25.22 -10.74
N GLU A 26 -46.80 -23.90 -10.84
CA GLU A 26 -46.38 -23.24 -12.09
C GLU A 26 -44.95 -23.66 -12.50
N VAL A 27 -44.02 -23.76 -11.53
CA VAL A 27 -42.65 -24.25 -11.78
C VAL A 27 -42.67 -25.73 -12.18
N GLU A 28 -43.47 -26.57 -11.52
CA GLU A 28 -43.59 -27.99 -11.85
C GLU A 28 -44.13 -28.21 -13.27
N ALA A 29 -45.15 -27.44 -13.67
CA ALA A 29 -45.68 -27.47 -15.03
C ALA A 29 -44.65 -27.00 -16.07
N TYR A 30 -43.80 -26.04 -15.71
CA TYR A 30 -42.70 -25.57 -16.57
C TYR A 30 -41.60 -26.63 -16.73
N LEU A 31 -41.19 -27.28 -15.64
CA LEU A 31 -40.18 -28.34 -15.65
C LEU A 31 -40.66 -29.58 -16.42
N ALA A 32 -41.96 -29.88 -16.40
CA ALA A 32 -42.54 -30.96 -17.22
C ALA A 32 -42.42 -30.71 -18.73
N GLN A 33 -42.25 -29.45 -19.16
CA GLN A 33 -42.12 -29.07 -20.57
C GLN A 33 -40.66 -28.85 -20.99
N HIS A 34 -39.71 -28.81 -20.05
CA HIS A 34 -38.30 -28.50 -20.29
C HIS A 34 -37.40 -29.52 -19.58
N GLU A 35 -37.16 -30.66 -20.24
CA GLU A 35 -36.42 -31.80 -19.66
C GLU A 35 -34.96 -31.47 -19.27
N ASP A 36 -34.30 -30.59 -20.03
CA ASP A 36 -32.94 -30.14 -19.77
C ASP A 36 -32.85 -29.34 -18.45
N VAL A 37 -33.80 -28.44 -18.23
CA VAL A 37 -33.91 -27.66 -17.00
C VAL A 37 -34.30 -28.55 -15.83
N ALA A 38 -35.22 -29.50 -16.04
CA ALA A 38 -35.63 -30.47 -15.03
C ALA A 38 -34.45 -31.34 -14.55
N ALA A 39 -33.61 -31.82 -15.47
CA ALA A 39 -32.42 -32.59 -15.13
C ALA A 39 -31.43 -31.76 -14.29
N ARG A 40 -31.23 -30.49 -14.64
CA ARG A 40 -30.37 -29.56 -13.88
C ARG A 40 -30.89 -29.31 -12.48
N VAL A 41 -32.18 -28.98 -12.35
CA VAL A 41 -32.85 -28.74 -11.05
C VAL A 41 -32.82 -30.00 -10.17
N ALA A 42 -33.02 -31.18 -10.75
CA ALA A 42 -32.90 -32.45 -10.03
C ALA A 42 -31.47 -32.69 -9.50
N GLY A 43 -30.45 -32.30 -10.27
CA GLY A 43 -29.05 -32.29 -9.82
C GLY A 43 -28.85 -31.42 -8.58
N TYR A 44 -29.30 -30.17 -8.64
CA TYR A 44 -29.17 -29.23 -7.52
C TYR A 44 -29.95 -29.69 -6.26
N ARG A 45 -31.13 -30.28 -6.42
CA ARG A 45 -31.88 -30.86 -5.30
C ARG A 45 -31.10 -32.00 -4.63
N ARG A 46 -30.45 -32.86 -5.43
CA ARG A 46 -29.61 -33.94 -4.90
C ARG A 46 -28.43 -33.40 -4.10
N ASP A 47 -27.74 -32.39 -4.62
CA ASP A 47 -26.60 -31.76 -3.94
C ASP A 47 -27.01 -31.09 -2.64
N ARG A 48 -28.14 -30.35 -2.65
CA ARG A 48 -28.74 -29.77 -1.45
C ARG A 48 -29.04 -30.84 -0.39
N ASP A 49 -29.61 -31.97 -0.79
CA ASP A 49 -29.95 -33.06 0.13
C ASP A 49 -28.70 -33.75 0.68
N LEU A 50 -27.67 -33.93 -0.14
CA LEU A 50 -26.36 -34.44 0.29
C LEU A 50 -25.71 -33.53 1.33
N LEU A 51 -25.67 -32.22 1.07
CA LEU A 51 -25.13 -31.23 2.02
C LEU A 51 -25.94 -31.19 3.31
N ARG A 52 -27.27 -31.15 3.21
CA ARG A 52 -28.16 -31.14 4.39
C ARG A 52 -27.95 -32.38 5.26
N ASN A 53 -27.81 -33.55 4.65
CA ASN A 53 -27.54 -34.79 5.37
C ASN A 53 -26.14 -34.83 5.99
N ALA A 54 -25.12 -34.34 5.25
CA ALA A 54 -23.74 -34.30 5.76
C ALA A 54 -23.60 -33.39 7.00
N PHE A 55 -24.34 -32.28 7.05
CA PHE A 55 -24.29 -31.31 8.14
C PHE A 55 -25.44 -31.42 9.14
N ALA A 56 -26.32 -32.42 9.02
CA ALA A 56 -27.46 -32.61 9.93
C ALA A 56 -27.03 -32.67 11.40
N LYS A 57 -25.92 -33.39 11.68
CA LYS A 57 -25.37 -33.49 13.04
C LYS A 57 -24.82 -32.17 13.58
N VAL A 58 -24.21 -31.35 12.72
CA VAL A 58 -23.68 -30.03 13.10
C VAL A 58 -24.82 -29.05 13.38
N ALA A 59 -25.94 -29.17 12.66
CA ALA A 59 -27.13 -28.35 12.88
C ALA A 59 -27.81 -28.63 14.24
N GLU A 60 -27.61 -29.82 14.81
CA GLU A 60 -28.11 -30.21 16.13
C GLU A 60 -27.18 -29.78 17.29
N GLU A 61 -25.97 -29.32 16.98
CA GLU A 61 -25.04 -28.84 18.02
C GLU A 61 -25.59 -27.56 18.69
N PRO A 62 -25.40 -27.41 20.01
CA PRO A 62 -25.82 -26.21 20.71
C PRO A 62 -25.04 -25.00 20.18
N VAL A 63 -25.76 -23.92 19.84
CA VAL A 63 -25.15 -22.68 19.34
C VAL A 63 -24.14 -22.15 20.36
N PRO A 64 -22.86 -21.99 20.00
CA PRO A 64 -21.84 -21.46 20.92
C PRO A 64 -22.25 -20.12 21.52
N SER A 65 -21.97 -19.90 22.80
CA SER A 65 -22.35 -18.68 23.53
C SER A 65 -21.84 -17.37 22.91
N ARG A 66 -20.72 -17.44 22.16
CA ARG A 66 -20.14 -16.33 21.37
C ARG A 66 -20.98 -15.94 20.14
N LEU A 67 -21.81 -16.85 19.64
CA LEU A 67 -22.71 -16.66 18.50
C LEU A 67 -24.16 -16.42 18.94
N ASN A 68 -24.41 -16.32 20.26
CA ASN A 68 -25.73 -15.96 20.75
C ASN A 68 -26.04 -14.51 20.37
N VAL A 69 -27.08 -14.34 19.54
CA VAL A 69 -27.54 -13.04 19.01
C VAL A 69 -27.88 -12.07 20.14
N GLU A 70 -28.40 -12.56 21.27
CA GLU A 70 -28.71 -11.74 22.45
C GLU A 70 -27.45 -11.12 23.06
N HIS A 71 -26.36 -11.90 23.17
CA HIS A 71 -25.07 -11.42 23.66
C HIS A 71 -24.42 -10.42 22.70
N ILE A 72 -24.49 -10.67 21.39
CA ILE A 72 -23.97 -9.77 20.37
C ILE A 72 -24.73 -8.43 20.42
N ALA A 73 -26.06 -8.46 20.49
CA ALA A 73 -26.90 -7.27 20.59
C ALA A 73 -26.67 -6.51 21.91
N ALA A 74 -26.50 -7.21 23.03
CA ALA A 74 -26.18 -6.59 24.32
C ALA A 74 -24.81 -5.88 24.31
N ARG A 75 -23.78 -6.51 23.72
CA ARG A 75 -22.44 -5.92 23.60
C ARG A 75 -22.44 -4.66 22.72
N GLN A 76 -23.19 -4.66 21.62
CA GLN A 76 -23.35 -3.47 20.78
C GLN A 76 -24.10 -2.33 21.50
N ARG A 77 -25.14 -2.66 22.28
CA ARG A 77 -25.87 -1.67 23.10
C ARG A 77 -24.99 -1.06 24.19
N SER A 78 -24.13 -1.84 24.84
CA SER A 78 -23.17 -1.33 25.84
C SER A 78 -22.08 -0.45 25.22
N ALA A 79 -21.56 -0.80 24.04
CA ALA A 79 -20.60 0.05 23.33
C ALA A 79 -21.19 1.41 22.95
N LYS A 80 -22.49 1.46 22.66
CA LYS A 80 -23.23 2.70 22.34
C LYS A 80 -23.59 3.54 23.58
N ARG A 81 -23.38 3.01 24.79
CA ARG A 81 -23.62 3.67 26.08
C ARG A 81 -22.34 4.28 26.68
N GLN A 82 -21.32 4.55 25.87
CA GLN A 82 -20.23 5.40 26.37
C GLN A 82 -20.82 6.76 26.77
N PRO A 83 -20.60 7.22 28.01
CA PRO A 83 -21.23 8.44 28.49
C PRO A 83 -20.69 9.60 27.68
N LEU A 84 -21.57 10.22 26.89
CA LEU A 84 -21.27 11.38 26.03
C LEU A 84 -20.55 12.51 26.79
N TRP A 85 -20.73 12.57 28.11
CA TRP A 85 -20.02 13.51 28.99
C TRP A 85 -18.51 13.26 29.07
N GLN A 86 -18.02 12.02 28.97
CA GLN A 86 -16.59 11.71 28.88
C GLN A 86 -15.99 12.20 27.55
N MET A 87 -16.73 12.04 26.44
CA MET A 87 -16.33 12.63 25.16
C MET A 87 -16.36 14.16 25.18
N ALA A 88 -17.36 14.76 25.82
CA ALA A 88 -17.45 16.21 25.97
C ALA A 88 -16.31 16.77 26.84
N ALA A 89 -15.96 16.08 27.93
CA ALA A 89 -14.82 16.44 28.78
C ALA A 89 -13.49 16.32 28.02
N ALA A 90 -13.29 15.23 27.27
CA ALA A 90 -12.11 15.06 26.42
C ALA A 90 -12.03 16.13 25.32
N ALA A 91 -13.15 16.45 24.67
CA ALA A 91 -13.23 17.51 23.67
C ALA A 91 -12.93 18.88 24.26
N MET A 92 -13.39 19.15 25.49
CA MET A 92 -13.10 20.40 26.19
C MET A 92 -11.62 20.52 26.56
N VAL A 93 -10.99 19.44 27.03
CA VAL A 93 -9.54 19.39 27.29
C VAL A 93 -8.75 19.63 26.00
N LEU A 94 -9.14 18.99 24.90
CA LEU A 94 -8.51 19.19 23.58
C LEU A 94 -8.72 20.62 23.06
N LEU A 95 -9.88 21.23 23.28
CA LEU A 95 -10.16 22.61 22.91
C LEU A 95 -9.34 23.61 23.73
N VAL A 96 -9.16 23.37 25.03
CA VAL A 96 -8.34 24.22 25.89
C VAL A 96 -6.86 24.03 25.58
N ALA A 97 -6.41 22.80 25.36
CA ALA A 97 -5.03 22.51 24.96
C ALA A 97 -4.72 23.07 23.56
N GLY A 98 -5.64 22.90 22.61
CA GLY A 98 -5.52 23.41 21.23
C GLY A 98 -5.69 24.93 21.14
N GLY A 99 -6.62 25.51 21.89
CA GLY A 99 -6.85 26.96 21.94
C GLY A 99 -5.76 27.70 22.70
N GLY A 100 -5.36 27.19 23.87
CA GLY A 100 -4.26 27.73 24.67
C GLY A 100 -2.90 27.56 23.99
N GLY A 101 -2.62 26.37 23.46
CA GLY A 101 -1.40 26.10 22.69
C GLY A 101 -1.36 26.87 21.37
N GLY A 102 -2.50 26.95 20.67
CA GLY A 102 -2.63 27.66 19.40
C GLY A 102 -2.45 29.17 19.53
N TRP A 103 -2.96 29.81 20.59
CA TRP A 103 -2.82 31.26 20.78
C TRP A 103 -1.39 31.66 21.18
N VAL A 104 -0.71 30.84 21.98
CA VAL A 104 0.71 31.07 22.33
C VAL A 104 1.61 30.89 21.10
N LEU A 105 1.34 29.91 20.23
CA LEU A 105 2.04 29.79 18.94
C LEU A 105 1.68 30.91 17.95
N HIS A 106 0.43 31.39 17.96
CA HIS A 106 -0.02 32.47 17.07
C HIS A 106 0.73 33.78 17.31
N GLY A 107 1.18 34.04 18.55
CA GLY A 107 2.04 35.18 18.88
C GLY A 107 3.45 35.11 18.29
N GLN A 108 3.95 33.91 17.97
CA GLN A 108 5.25 33.71 17.30
C GLN A 108 5.12 33.54 15.77
N MET A 109 3.92 33.30 15.26
CA MET A 109 3.65 32.97 13.84
C MET A 109 2.99 34.09 13.01
N GLN A 110 2.86 35.33 13.51
CA GLN A 110 2.41 36.47 12.69
C GLN A 110 3.41 36.92 11.61
N GLY A 111 4.55 36.22 11.45
CA GLY A 111 5.56 36.53 10.44
C GLY A 111 5.59 35.61 9.21
N SER A 112 4.79 34.54 9.10
CA SER A 112 4.86 33.66 7.93
C SER A 112 3.57 32.90 7.68
N GLU A 113 3.01 33.09 6.49
CA GLU A 113 1.84 32.39 5.96
C GLU A 113 2.11 30.88 5.86
N VAL A 114 1.33 30.06 6.58
CA VAL A 114 1.45 28.59 6.56
C VAL A 114 0.30 27.99 5.77
N THR A 115 0.65 27.43 4.60
CA THR A 115 -0.16 26.47 3.84
C THR A 115 0.02 25.05 4.40
N ALA A 116 -0.95 24.17 4.12
CA ALA A 116 -1.21 22.86 4.70
C ALA A 116 -0.12 21.76 4.52
N ALA A 117 1.12 22.05 4.91
CA ALA A 117 2.25 21.10 4.90
C ALA A 117 2.63 20.55 6.30
N GLN A 118 1.96 21.01 7.37
CA GLN A 118 2.36 20.77 8.76
C GLN A 118 1.73 19.53 9.44
N LEU A 119 1.55 18.43 8.69
CA LEU A 119 1.45 17.09 9.30
C LEU A 119 2.81 16.36 9.30
N THR A 120 3.88 17.02 8.83
CA THR A 120 5.25 16.53 9.03
C THR A 120 5.72 16.92 10.45
N PRO A 121 6.27 15.99 11.25
CA PRO A 121 6.86 16.32 12.53
C PRO A 121 7.89 17.44 12.31
N ALA A 122 7.67 18.59 12.95
CA ALA A 122 8.62 19.69 12.98
C ALA A 122 9.93 19.17 13.59
N GLY A 123 10.90 18.82 12.74
CA GLY A 123 12.20 18.31 13.14
C GLY A 123 12.76 17.14 12.32
N ALA A 124 11.96 16.45 11.49
CA ALA A 124 12.54 15.51 10.54
C ALA A 124 13.15 16.31 9.39
N SER A 125 14.48 16.47 9.38
CA SER A 125 15.18 17.03 8.22
C SER A 125 14.72 16.26 6.97
N GLY A 126 14.51 16.99 5.88
CA GLY A 126 14.11 16.39 4.60
C GLY A 126 15.05 15.27 4.18
N ILE A 127 16.32 15.32 4.60
CA ILE A 127 17.30 14.25 4.38
C ILE A 127 17.01 12.97 5.16
N VAL A 128 16.53 13.06 6.41
CA VAL A 128 16.14 11.89 7.21
C VAL A 128 14.88 11.24 6.63
N ALA A 129 13.93 12.06 6.18
CA ALA A 129 12.75 11.56 5.49
C ALA A 129 13.12 10.82 4.19
N LEU A 130 14.04 11.38 3.41
CA LEU A 130 14.55 10.74 2.19
C LEU A 130 15.24 9.40 2.49
N ALA A 131 16.09 9.34 3.52
CA ALA A 131 16.75 8.11 3.94
C ALA A 131 15.73 7.01 4.33
N SER A 132 14.67 7.40 5.06
CA SER A 132 13.58 6.47 5.40
C SER A 132 12.86 5.95 4.16
N GLU A 133 12.49 6.84 3.24
CA GLU A 133 11.78 6.48 1.99
C GLU A 133 12.61 5.54 1.11
N ALA A 134 13.93 5.75 1.04
CA ALA A 134 14.84 4.86 0.32
C ALA A 134 14.90 3.47 0.97
N ALA A 135 15.01 3.41 2.30
CA ALA A 135 15.02 2.15 3.04
C ALA A 135 13.68 1.38 2.90
N ASP A 136 12.54 2.08 2.97
CA ASP A 136 11.22 1.47 2.75
C ASP A 136 11.10 0.93 1.32
N SER A 137 11.53 1.71 0.32
CA SER A 137 11.54 1.28 -1.09
C SER A 137 12.43 0.06 -1.33
N TYR A 138 13.61 0.03 -0.69
CA TYR A 138 14.50 -1.13 -0.75
C TYR A 138 13.82 -2.40 -0.25
N GLN A 139 13.19 -2.36 0.93
CA GLN A 139 12.55 -3.54 1.52
C GLN A 139 11.44 -4.11 0.65
N VAL A 140 10.71 -3.26 -0.08
CA VAL A 140 9.63 -3.69 -0.97
C VAL A 140 10.17 -4.27 -2.27
N PHE A 141 11.13 -3.59 -2.90
CA PHE A 141 11.48 -3.86 -4.30
C PHE A 141 12.80 -4.60 -4.50
N ALA A 142 13.81 -4.36 -3.66
CA ALA A 142 15.11 -5.02 -3.81
C ALA A 142 15.05 -6.51 -3.45
N LEU A 143 14.10 -6.91 -2.60
CA LEU A 143 13.88 -8.31 -2.22
C LEU A 143 13.01 -9.08 -3.22
N ASP A 144 12.40 -8.42 -4.20
CA ASP A 144 11.63 -9.08 -5.27
C ASP A 144 12.57 -9.63 -6.34
N HIS A 145 12.69 -10.96 -6.38
CA HIS A 145 13.55 -11.66 -7.34
C HIS A 145 12.90 -11.83 -8.73
N PHE A 146 11.58 -11.67 -8.84
CA PHE A 146 10.84 -11.90 -10.08
C PHE A 146 10.71 -10.62 -10.92
N ARG A 147 10.43 -9.47 -10.28
CA ARG A 147 10.32 -8.17 -10.95
C ARG A 147 11.01 -7.05 -10.17
N PRO A 148 12.36 -7.13 -10.02
CA PRO A 148 13.12 -6.14 -9.25
C PRO A 148 12.98 -4.73 -9.83
N VAL A 149 12.83 -4.60 -11.15
CA VAL A 149 12.66 -3.32 -11.87
C VAL A 149 11.54 -3.42 -12.90
N GLU A 150 10.81 -2.32 -13.10
CA GLU A 150 9.75 -2.23 -14.13
C GLU A 150 10.33 -2.04 -15.54
N MET A 151 11.47 -1.34 -15.64
CA MET A 151 12.22 -1.17 -16.89
C MET A 151 13.66 -1.64 -16.67
N ARG A 152 14.06 -2.70 -17.37
CA ARG A 152 15.40 -3.28 -17.29
C ARG A 152 16.38 -2.49 -18.16
N ALA A 153 17.63 -2.42 -17.73
CA ALA A 153 18.72 -1.82 -18.49
C ALA A 153 19.10 -2.66 -19.71
N ASP A 154 18.95 -3.98 -19.61
CA ASP A 154 19.36 -4.97 -20.61
C ASP A 154 18.47 -4.98 -21.86
N ASP A 155 17.27 -4.39 -21.79
CA ASP A 155 16.30 -4.28 -22.89
C ASP A 155 16.65 -3.12 -23.85
N GLY A 156 17.92 -3.03 -24.27
CA GLY A 156 18.43 -2.10 -25.30
C GLY A 156 18.11 -0.62 -25.03
N ASP A 157 17.01 -0.13 -25.62
CA ASP A 157 16.55 1.27 -25.53
C ASP A 157 15.81 1.61 -24.22
N SER A 158 15.46 0.61 -23.41
CA SER A 158 14.63 0.80 -22.19
C SER A 158 15.34 1.58 -21.08
N GLY A 159 16.66 1.48 -20.94
CA GLY A 159 17.42 2.25 -19.94
C GLY A 159 17.39 3.75 -20.22
N ALA A 160 17.69 4.16 -21.46
CA ALA A 160 17.64 5.56 -21.88
C ALA A 160 16.20 6.11 -21.89
N ALA A 161 15.22 5.29 -22.28
CA ALA A 161 13.80 5.65 -22.21
C ALA A 161 13.32 5.87 -20.76
N PHE A 162 13.77 5.03 -19.81
CA PHE A 162 13.46 5.20 -18.39
C PHE A 162 14.03 6.52 -17.87
N ILE A 163 15.29 6.85 -18.16
CA ILE A 163 15.92 8.09 -17.67
C ILE A 163 15.12 9.32 -18.14
N ARG A 164 14.72 9.35 -19.42
CA ARG A 164 13.89 10.43 -19.96
C ARG A 164 12.54 10.51 -19.25
N TRP A 165 11.84 9.38 -19.15
CA TRP A 165 10.54 9.32 -18.48
C TRP A 165 10.61 9.71 -17.00
N ALA A 166 11.62 9.25 -16.29
CA ALA A 166 11.85 9.60 -14.89
C ALA A 166 12.16 11.09 -14.75
N SER A 167 12.98 11.65 -15.64
CA SER A 167 13.30 13.07 -15.64
C SER A 167 12.06 13.93 -15.87
N ASP A 168 11.22 13.56 -16.84
CA ASP A 168 9.94 14.23 -17.11
C ASP A 168 9.01 14.17 -15.90
N ARG A 169 8.95 13.02 -15.21
CA ARG A 169 8.05 12.82 -14.07
C ARG A 169 8.49 13.58 -12.82
N LEU A 170 9.80 13.70 -12.61
CA LEU A 170 10.39 14.44 -11.50
C LEU A 170 10.57 15.94 -11.81
N ALA A 171 10.38 16.34 -13.08
CA ALA A 171 10.71 17.67 -13.60
C ALA A 171 12.17 18.09 -13.33
N HIS A 172 13.08 17.12 -13.22
CA HIS A 172 14.51 17.30 -12.93
C HIS A 172 15.32 16.24 -13.69
N PRO A 173 16.53 16.55 -14.19
CA PRO A 173 17.36 15.58 -14.87
C PRO A 173 17.77 14.46 -13.90
N VAL A 174 17.37 13.23 -14.22
CA VAL A 174 17.84 12.02 -13.54
C VAL A 174 19.08 11.52 -14.25
N GLN A 175 20.13 11.19 -13.49
CA GLN A 175 21.34 10.60 -14.01
C GLN A 175 21.53 9.20 -13.40
N VAL A 176 22.15 8.30 -14.16
CA VAL A 176 22.47 6.94 -13.72
C VAL A 176 23.98 6.85 -13.55
N PRO A 177 24.49 6.79 -12.31
CA PRO A 177 25.90 6.56 -12.04
C PRO A 177 26.40 5.23 -12.61
N ASP A 178 27.61 5.23 -13.16
CA ASP A 178 28.30 4.01 -13.57
C ASP A 178 29.08 3.43 -12.38
N LEU A 179 28.65 2.26 -11.90
CA LEU A 179 29.26 1.56 -10.77
C LEU A 179 29.97 0.25 -11.19
N ALA A 180 30.19 0.05 -12.49
CA ALA A 180 30.81 -1.17 -13.01
C ALA A 180 32.24 -1.35 -12.45
N ALA A 181 32.99 -0.26 -12.30
CA ALA A 181 34.33 -0.29 -11.69
C ALA A 181 34.33 -0.72 -10.22
N SER A 182 33.20 -0.55 -9.53
CA SER A 182 32.99 -0.96 -8.14
C SER A 182 32.29 -2.32 -8.03
N GLY A 183 32.07 -3.02 -9.14
CA GLY A 183 31.47 -4.36 -9.19
C GLY A 183 29.94 -4.38 -9.19
N TYR A 184 29.27 -3.25 -9.37
CA TYR A 184 27.81 -3.16 -9.44
C TYR A 184 27.35 -2.90 -10.87
N ARG A 185 26.40 -3.69 -11.35
CA ARG A 185 25.75 -3.51 -12.64
C ARG A 185 24.40 -2.83 -12.47
N PHE A 186 24.11 -1.89 -13.34
CA PHE A 186 22.80 -1.26 -13.38
C PHE A 186 21.75 -2.23 -13.91
N MET A 187 20.73 -2.52 -13.10
CA MET A 187 19.64 -3.41 -13.50
C MET A 187 18.52 -2.67 -14.22
N GLY A 188 18.30 -1.41 -13.88
CA GLY A 188 17.14 -0.64 -14.30
C GLY A 188 16.57 0.24 -13.20
N GLY A 189 15.36 0.75 -13.43
CA GLY A 189 14.72 1.63 -12.47
C GLY A 189 13.20 1.63 -12.54
N ARG A 190 12.60 2.36 -11.60
CA ARG A 190 11.15 2.58 -11.52
C ARG A 190 10.84 3.90 -10.83
N ILE A 191 9.61 4.37 -10.97
CA ILE A 191 9.10 5.52 -10.21
C ILE A 191 8.34 5.00 -9.00
N VAL A 192 8.63 5.57 -7.83
CA VAL A 192 7.94 5.26 -6.58
C VAL A 192 7.24 6.52 -6.08
N ALA A 193 6.07 6.34 -5.47
CA ALA A 193 5.37 7.42 -4.79
C ALA A 193 5.86 7.49 -3.34
N THR A 194 6.31 8.67 -2.93
CA THR A 194 6.73 8.91 -1.56
C THR A 194 5.87 9.98 -0.90
N ALA A 195 6.01 10.15 0.41
CA ALA A 195 5.24 11.15 1.16
C ALA A 195 5.55 12.59 0.70
N HIS A 196 6.68 12.82 0.01
CA HIS A 196 7.09 14.15 -0.43
C HIS A 196 7.09 14.32 -1.96
N GLY A 197 6.53 13.36 -2.70
CA GLY A 197 6.37 13.45 -4.14
C GLY A 197 6.82 12.18 -4.89
N PRO A 198 6.85 12.22 -6.23
CA PRO A 198 7.44 11.14 -7.01
C PRO A 198 8.95 11.10 -6.81
N ALA A 199 9.50 9.89 -6.70
CA ALA A 199 10.93 9.63 -6.65
C ALA A 199 11.30 8.60 -7.71
N ALA A 200 12.51 8.70 -8.26
CA ALA A 200 13.08 7.70 -9.14
C ALA A 200 13.97 6.78 -8.34
N MET A 201 13.74 5.47 -8.48
CA MET A 201 14.49 4.41 -7.85
C MET A 201 15.33 3.71 -8.92
N LEU A 202 16.64 3.72 -8.74
CA LEU A 202 17.62 2.99 -9.54
C LEU A 202 18.06 1.76 -8.75
N MET A 203 18.18 0.62 -9.41
CA MET A 203 18.63 -0.62 -8.78
C MET A 203 19.86 -1.18 -9.47
N TYR A 204 20.79 -1.65 -8.66
CA TYR A 204 22.03 -2.27 -9.09
C TYR A 204 22.22 -3.62 -8.42
N ASP A 205 23.03 -4.48 -9.03
CA ASP A 205 23.41 -5.77 -8.47
C ASP A 205 24.89 -6.10 -8.64
N ASP A 206 25.40 -6.96 -7.77
CA ASP A 206 26.74 -7.52 -7.89
C ASP A 206 26.69 -9.01 -8.24
N ASP A 207 27.87 -9.63 -8.40
CA ASP A 207 28.00 -11.08 -8.65
C ASP A 207 27.57 -11.96 -7.47
N LYS A 208 27.40 -11.37 -6.28
CA LYS A 208 27.02 -12.05 -5.04
C LYS A 208 25.51 -11.96 -4.77
N GLY A 209 24.76 -11.24 -5.62
CA GLY A 209 23.33 -11.00 -5.48
C GLY A 209 22.98 -9.88 -4.49
N VAL A 210 23.95 -9.09 -4.03
CA VAL A 210 23.71 -7.90 -3.21
C VAL A 210 23.08 -6.82 -4.07
N ARG A 211 21.93 -6.31 -3.63
CA ARG A 211 21.24 -5.19 -4.28
C ARG A 211 21.69 -3.87 -3.67
N LEU A 212 21.96 -2.91 -4.53
CA LEU A 212 22.15 -1.52 -4.15
C LEU A 212 21.04 -0.69 -4.78
N VAL A 213 20.40 0.15 -3.98
CA VAL A 213 19.31 1.03 -4.44
C VAL A 213 19.72 2.46 -4.26
N MET A 214 19.51 3.27 -5.29
CA MET A 214 19.63 4.71 -5.23
C MET A 214 18.25 5.32 -5.48
N LEU A 215 17.74 6.07 -4.50
CA LEU A 215 16.52 6.85 -4.61
C LEU A 215 16.88 8.33 -4.84
N THR A 216 16.24 8.97 -5.82
CA THR A 216 16.36 10.41 -6.06
C THR A 216 14.99 11.08 -6.13
N ARG A 217 14.86 12.27 -5.53
CA ARG A 217 13.63 13.07 -5.55
C ARG A 217 13.93 14.57 -5.44
N PRO A 218 13.05 15.45 -5.93
CA PRO A 218 13.13 16.88 -5.67
C PRO A 218 12.94 17.22 -4.17
N MET A 219 13.75 18.13 -3.65
CA MET A 219 13.77 18.55 -2.25
C MET A 219 13.19 19.96 -2.11
N LYS A 220 12.30 20.16 -1.13
CA LYS A 220 11.70 21.48 -0.84
C LYS A 220 12.43 22.26 0.24
N VAL A 221 12.95 21.56 1.26
CA VAL A 221 13.55 22.16 2.46
C VAL A 221 15.08 22.08 2.37
N ASP A 222 15.62 20.86 2.43
CA ASP A 222 17.06 20.60 2.40
C ASP A 222 17.57 20.51 0.96
N GLN A 223 17.76 21.65 0.30
CA GLN A 223 18.16 21.70 -1.11
C GLN A 223 19.65 21.42 -1.33
N ASN A 224 20.48 21.75 -0.35
CA ASN A 224 21.92 21.49 -0.34
C ASN A 224 22.31 21.00 1.05
N THR A 225 22.67 19.73 1.19
CA THR A 225 22.97 19.13 2.49
C THR A 225 24.08 18.12 2.32
N ALA A 226 25.06 18.20 3.22
CA ALA A 226 26.19 17.29 3.25
C ALA A 226 25.72 15.84 3.44
N MET A 227 26.51 14.92 2.89
CA MET A 227 26.22 13.50 2.99
C MET A 227 26.20 13.05 4.45
N THR A 228 25.12 12.39 4.83
CA THR A 228 24.87 11.89 6.17
C THR A 228 24.62 10.39 6.10
N GLY A 229 25.34 9.63 6.92
CA GLY A 229 25.12 8.20 7.10
C GLY A 229 23.90 7.91 7.98
N SER A 230 23.25 6.78 7.71
CA SER A 230 22.04 6.32 8.39
C SER A 230 22.02 4.79 8.38
N HIS A 231 21.39 4.20 9.40
CA HIS A 231 21.25 2.75 9.53
C HIS A 231 19.82 2.40 9.90
N ARG A 232 19.28 1.36 9.26
CA ARG A 232 17.96 0.80 9.58
C ARG A 232 18.04 -0.73 9.65
N GLY A 233 18.29 -1.25 10.85
CA GLY A 233 18.63 -2.66 11.04
C GLY A 233 19.96 -2.96 10.35
N ASP A 234 19.97 -3.99 9.50
CA ASP A 234 21.16 -4.38 8.72
C ASP A 234 21.32 -3.59 7.42
N LEU A 235 20.44 -2.61 7.15
CA LEU A 235 20.49 -1.77 5.97
C LEU A 235 21.23 -0.47 6.27
N GLY A 236 22.44 -0.34 5.72
CA GLY A 236 23.20 0.91 5.70
C GLY A 236 22.67 1.86 4.63
N GLY A 237 22.81 3.16 4.85
CA GLY A 237 22.39 4.17 3.88
C GLY A 237 23.10 5.50 4.00
N TYR A 238 23.40 6.14 2.88
CA TYR A 238 23.97 7.48 2.82
C TYR A 238 23.05 8.39 2.02
N SER A 239 22.72 9.55 2.60
CA SER A 239 21.81 10.52 1.98
C SER A 239 22.41 11.91 1.95
N TRP A 240 22.27 12.61 0.83
CA TRP A 240 22.68 14.01 0.64
C TRP A 240 21.69 14.75 -0.25
N ALA A 241 21.83 16.08 -0.32
CA ALA A 241 21.10 16.88 -1.28
C ALA A 241 22.05 17.83 -1.99
N ASP A 242 21.87 17.98 -3.29
CA ASP A 242 22.63 18.91 -4.12
C ASP A 242 21.72 19.54 -5.18
N LYS A 243 21.82 20.87 -5.33
CA LYS A 243 21.05 21.69 -6.28
C LYS A 243 19.53 21.41 -6.28
N GLY A 244 18.97 21.10 -5.12
CA GLY A 244 17.53 20.83 -4.97
C GLY A 244 17.10 19.39 -5.27
N LEU A 245 18.02 18.49 -5.64
CA LEU A 245 17.77 17.05 -5.71
C LEU A 245 18.35 16.36 -4.47
N GLY A 246 17.54 15.51 -3.86
CA GLY A 246 17.93 14.64 -2.76
C GLY A 246 18.28 13.27 -3.31
N TYR A 247 19.37 12.69 -2.82
CA TYR A 247 19.84 11.37 -3.17
C TYR A 247 19.99 10.53 -1.90
N SER A 248 19.59 9.26 -1.98
CA SER A 248 19.83 8.30 -0.91
C SER A 248 20.19 6.95 -1.50
N VAL A 249 21.33 6.42 -1.05
CA VAL A 249 21.85 5.12 -1.46
C VAL A 249 21.72 4.18 -0.28
N VAL A 250 21.09 3.03 -0.49
CA VAL A 250 20.83 2.02 0.53
C VAL A 250 21.21 0.62 0.04
N ALA A 251 21.88 -0.13 0.91
CA ALA A 251 22.31 -1.51 0.64
C ALA A 251 22.60 -2.25 1.95
N PRO A 252 22.53 -3.60 1.99
CA PRO A 252 22.87 -4.40 3.15
C PRO A 252 24.39 -4.60 3.21
N LEU A 253 25.12 -3.50 3.34
CA LEU A 253 26.57 -3.42 3.30
C LEU A 253 27.08 -2.61 4.49
N ASP A 254 28.27 -2.97 4.98
CA ASP A 254 28.96 -2.19 6.02
C ASP A 254 29.38 -0.81 5.52
N ASP A 255 29.47 0.17 6.43
CA ASP A 255 29.86 1.55 6.12
C ASP A 255 31.22 1.67 5.43
N GLN A 256 32.15 0.75 5.71
CA GLN A 256 33.47 0.73 5.06
C GLN A 256 33.40 0.47 3.55
N VAL A 257 32.33 -0.18 3.09
CA VAL A 257 32.08 -0.49 1.67
C VAL A 257 31.08 0.51 1.08
N LEU A 258 30.02 0.84 1.82
CA LEU A 258 28.94 1.69 1.32
C LEU A 258 29.34 3.16 1.25
N HIS A 259 30.17 3.67 2.17
CA HIS A 259 30.57 5.07 2.16
C HIS A 259 31.40 5.44 0.90
N PRO A 260 32.43 4.68 0.51
CA PRO A 260 33.16 4.95 -0.74
C PRO A 260 32.27 4.87 -1.99
N LEU A 261 31.29 3.95 -2.02
CA LEU A 261 30.32 3.86 -3.12
C LEU A 261 29.46 5.12 -3.19
N ALA A 262 28.94 5.59 -2.06
CA ALA A 262 28.16 6.81 -1.99
C ALA A 262 28.98 8.05 -2.41
N ASP A 263 30.26 8.11 -2.04
CA ASP A 263 31.17 9.17 -2.47
C ASP A 263 31.39 9.17 -3.99
N GLU A 264 31.57 7.98 -4.58
CA GLU A 264 31.73 7.83 -6.03
C GLU A 264 30.47 8.24 -6.79
N ILE A 265 29.29 7.82 -6.31
CA ILE A 265 27.99 8.25 -6.87
C ILE A 265 27.87 9.77 -6.80
N ARG A 266 28.14 10.37 -5.63
CA ARG A 266 28.07 11.83 -5.45
C ARG A 266 29.04 12.55 -6.39
N ARG A 267 30.26 12.03 -6.57
CA ARG A 267 31.27 12.59 -7.46
C ARG A 267 30.78 12.64 -8.90
N GLN A 268 30.20 11.55 -9.41
CA GLN A 268 29.68 11.47 -10.77
C GLN A 268 28.48 12.40 -11.00
N LEU A 269 27.59 12.52 -10.01
CA LEU A 269 26.41 13.39 -10.11
C LEU A 269 26.75 14.89 -9.99
N GLY A 270 27.82 15.22 -9.27
CA GLY A 270 28.29 16.60 -9.09
C GLY A 270 29.23 17.10 -10.21
N SER A 271 29.76 16.20 -11.04
CA SER A 271 30.50 16.57 -12.24
C SER A 271 29.52 16.97 -13.36
N ASP A 272 29.19 18.25 -13.45
CA ASP A 272 28.51 18.81 -14.61
C ASP A 272 29.37 18.58 -15.88
N VAL A 273 28.75 18.07 -16.94
CA VAL A 273 29.20 18.22 -18.34
C VAL A 273 28.83 19.62 -18.82
#